data_AF-A0A258K732-F1
#
_entry.id   AF-A0A258K732-F1
#
_cell.length_a   1.000
_cell.length_b   1.000
_cell.length_c   1.000
_cell.angle_alpha   90.00
_cell.angle_beta   90.00
_cell.angle_gamma   90.00
#
_symmetry.space_group_name_H-M   'P 1'
#
loop_
_entity.id
_entity.type
_entity.pdbx_description
1 polymer ?
#
loop_
_entity_poly.entity_id
_entity_poly.type
_entity_poly.pdbx_seq_one_letter_code
_entity_poly.pdbx_strand_id
1 'polypeptide(L)'
;MVSFATLWPWIGLGAAGMLLLLLAGSPALVDDRRVPRWHDLGWLVFAALALTLLHQFEENGLDLTGRPAGLLNALCTGFGFRDAVACPVPLSVITGLNVGTVWIAALIAVLTVHRHPLLGLTVFAVPLGTLILHIGAAVG
;
A
#
# COMPACT_ATOMS: atom_id res chain seq x y z
N MET A 1 -6.67 21.10 -12.93
CA MET A 1 -6.66 19.95 -13.88
C MET A 1 -6.41 18.70 -13.07
N VAL A 2 -7.24 17.67 -13.23
CA VAL A 2 -7.07 16.39 -12.52
C VAL A 2 -5.95 15.61 -13.22
N SER A 3 -4.93 15.18 -12.48
CA SER A 3 -3.82 14.39 -13.02
C SER A 3 -3.87 12.96 -12.49
N PHE A 4 -3.25 12.01 -13.20
CA PHE A 4 -3.11 10.64 -12.68
C PHE A 4 -2.40 10.62 -11.32
N ALA A 5 -1.41 11.50 -11.13
CA ALA A 5 -0.65 11.63 -9.90
C ALA A 5 -1.51 12.00 -8.68
N THR A 6 -2.67 12.65 -8.89
CA THR A 6 -3.64 12.97 -7.84
C THR A 6 -4.80 11.95 -7.74
N LEU A 7 -5.02 11.12 -8.77
CA LEU A 7 -6.13 10.17 -8.83
C LEU A 7 -5.77 8.77 -8.33
N TRP A 8 -4.55 8.32 -8.59
CA TRP A 8 -4.13 6.95 -8.28
C TRP A 8 -4.34 6.53 -6.81
N PRO A 9 -4.19 7.40 -5.77
CA PRO A 9 -4.43 6.96 -4.39
C PRO A 9 -5.90 6.58 -4.17
N TRP A 10 -6.83 7.31 -4.79
CA TRP A 10 -8.26 7.03 -4.72
C TRP A 10 -8.66 5.74 -5.44
N ILE A 11 -7.98 5.44 -6.55
CA ILE A 11 -8.12 4.16 -7.24
C ILE A 11 -7.65 3.02 -6.33
N GLY A 12 -6.50 3.23 -5.65
CA GLY A 12 -5.97 2.30 -4.65
C GLY A 12 -6.96 2.06 -3.51
N LEU A 13 -7.58 3.11 -2.98
CA LEU A 13 -8.62 3.01 -1.95
C LEU A 13 -9.83 2.19 -2.42
N GLY A 14 -10.32 2.44 -3.64
CA GLY A 14 -11.43 1.67 -4.22
C GLY A 14 -11.09 0.19 -4.38
N ALA A 15 -9.87 -0.11 -4.85
CA ALA A 15 -9.37 -1.47 -4.97
C ALA A 15 -9.19 -2.15 -3.61
N ALA A 16 -8.66 -1.43 -2.61
CA ALA A 16 -8.54 -1.91 -1.24
C ALA A 16 -9.92 -2.27 -0.65
N GLY A 17 -10.90 -1.37 -0.81
CA GLY A 17 -12.28 -1.61 -0.38
C GLY A 17 -12.88 -2.86 -1.03
N MET A 18 -12.74 -3.01 -2.35
CA MET A 18 -13.21 -4.20 -3.05
C MET A 18 -12.54 -5.48 -2.53
N LEU A 19 -11.22 -5.48 -2.34
CA LEU A 19 -10.49 -6.62 -1.80
C LEU A 19 -10.94 -6.97 -0.37
N LEU A 20 -11.14 -5.98 0.50
CA LEU A 20 -11.63 -6.19 1.86
C LEU A 20 -13.04 -6.80 1.87
N LEU A 21 -13.93 -6.32 0.99
CA LEU A 21 -15.27 -6.91 0.84
C LEU A 21 -15.20 -8.37 0.37
N LEU A 22 -14.30 -8.68 -0.57
CA LEU A 22 -14.06 -10.05 -1.03
C LEU A 22 -13.48 -10.94 0.08
N LEU A 23 -12.49 -10.46 0.84
CA LEU A 23 -11.85 -11.19 1.94
C LEU A 23 -12.83 -11.50 3.09
N ALA A 24 -13.73 -10.56 3.39
CA ALA A 24 -14.75 -10.72 4.42
C ALA A 24 -15.91 -11.60 3.93
N GLY A 25 -16.47 -11.27 2.76
CA GLY A 25 -17.73 -11.82 2.28
C GLY A 25 -17.63 -13.07 1.40
N SER A 26 -16.44 -13.45 0.93
CA SER A 26 -16.28 -14.53 -0.04
C SER A 26 -15.14 -15.50 0.30
N PRO A 27 -15.32 -16.82 0.08
CA PRO A 27 -14.21 -17.78 0.13
C PRO A 27 -13.38 -17.80 -1.17
N ALA A 28 -13.61 -16.88 -2.11
CA ALA A 28 -12.93 -16.88 -3.42
C ALA A 28 -11.41 -16.65 -3.35
N LEU A 29 -10.93 -16.01 -2.28
CA LEU A 29 -9.50 -15.71 -2.07
C LEU A 29 -8.81 -16.66 -1.09
N VAL A 30 -9.52 -17.71 -0.64
CA VAL A 30 -8.96 -18.76 0.23
C VAL A 30 -8.45 -19.89 -0.64
N ASP A 31 -7.20 -20.30 -0.43
CA ASP A 31 -6.58 -21.38 -1.19
C ASP A 31 -7.00 -22.77 -0.66
N ASP A 32 -6.83 -23.00 0.64
CA ASP A 32 -7.25 -24.22 1.33
C ASP A 32 -8.41 -23.97 2.31
N ARG A 33 -9.59 -24.48 1.95
CA ARG A 33 -10.81 -24.35 2.77
C ARG A 33 -10.81 -25.25 4.02
N ARG A 34 -9.83 -26.15 4.17
CA ARG A 34 -9.71 -27.02 5.34
C ARG A 34 -9.05 -26.31 6.51
N VAL A 35 -8.34 -25.20 6.27
CA VAL A 35 -7.72 -24.40 7.32
C VAL A 35 -8.51 -23.12 7.58
N PRO A 36 -8.45 -22.54 8.80
CA PRO A 36 -8.99 -21.22 9.05
C PRO A 36 -8.32 -20.18 8.15
N ARG A 37 -9.08 -19.18 7.66
CA ARG A 37 -8.58 -18.13 6.74
C ARG A 37 -7.33 -17.40 7.24
N TRP A 38 -7.19 -17.24 8.55
CA TRP A 38 -6.02 -16.62 9.20
C TRP A 38 -4.73 -17.45 9.13
N HIS A 39 -4.81 -18.69 8.66
CA HIS A 39 -3.66 -19.57 8.40
C HIS A 39 -3.49 -19.87 6.90
N ASP A 40 -4.39 -19.36 6.05
CA ASP A 40 -4.33 -19.55 4.61
C ASP A 40 -3.40 -18.50 3.99
N LEU A 41 -2.28 -18.94 3.41
CA LEU A 41 -1.27 -18.02 2.86
C LEU A 41 -1.84 -17.16 1.73
N GLY A 42 -2.68 -17.73 0.85
CA GLY A 42 -3.32 -16.99 -0.23
C GLY A 42 -4.16 -15.83 0.31
N TRP A 43 -5.06 -16.12 1.26
CA TRP A 43 -5.89 -15.14 1.93
C TRP A 43 -5.05 -14.06 2.63
N LEU A 44 -4.00 -14.45 3.35
CA LEU A 44 -3.11 -13.53 4.05
C LEU A 44 -2.36 -12.59 3.09
N VAL A 45 -1.91 -13.09 1.93
CA VAL A 45 -1.22 -12.28 0.92
C VAL A 45 -2.17 -11.28 0.25
N PHE A 46 -3.43 -11.67 -0.03
CA PHE A 46 -4.46 -10.73 -0.49
C PHE A 46 -4.82 -9.69 0.58
N ALA A 47 -4.87 -10.09 1.85
CA ALA A 47 -5.08 -9.16 2.96
C ALA A 47 -3.93 -8.15 3.09
N ALA A 48 -2.68 -8.61 2.95
CA ALA A 48 -1.50 -7.74 2.93
C ALA A 48 -1.54 -6.74 1.76
N LEU A 49 -1.96 -7.17 0.57
CA LEU A 49 -2.17 -6.27 -0.57
C LEU A 49 -3.23 -5.21 -0.26
N ALA A 50 -4.38 -5.61 0.30
CA ALA A 50 -5.46 -4.68 0.64
C ALA A 50 -4.99 -3.61 1.65
N LEU A 51 -4.25 -4.01 2.68
CA LEU A 51 -3.65 -3.09 3.66
C LEU A 51 -2.60 -2.18 3.02
N THR A 52 -1.78 -2.71 2.11
CA THR A 52 -0.77 -1.91 1.39
C THR A 52 -1.43 -0.81 0.55
N LEU A 53 -2.51 -1.15 -0.17
CA LEU A 53 -3.25 -0.17 -0.97
C LEU A 53 -3.93 0.90 -0.11
N LEU A 54 -4.50 0.49 1.03
CA LEU A 54 -5.11 1.42 1.99
C LEU A 54 -4.06 2.38 2.58
N HIS A 55 -2.89 1.86 2.96
CA HIS A 55 -1.81 2.67 3.49
C HIS A 55 -1.25 3.64 2.45
N GLN A 56 -1.08 3.22 1.20
CA GLN A 56 -0.69 4.14 0.13
C GLN A 56 -1.70 5.26 -0.10
N PHE A 57 -3.00 4.99 0.09
CA PHE A 57 -4.03 6.04 0.07
C PHE A 57 -3.84 7.03 1.23
N GLU A 58 -3.57 6.55 2.43
CA GLU A 58 -3.36 7.41 3.60
C GLU A 58 -2.13 8.33 3.39
N GLU A 59 -1.04 7.77 2.89
CA GLU A 59 0.21 8.52 2.65
C GLU A 59 0.12 9.53 1.50
N ASN A 60 -0.57 9.19 0.42
CA ASN A 60 -0.52 9.92 -0.85
C ASN A 60 -1.83 10.60 -1.24
N GLY A 61 -2.94 10.17 -0.66
CA GLY A 61 -4.28 10.72 -0.85
C GLY A 61 -4.59 11.71 0.26
N LEU A 62 -5.07 11.20 1.39
CA LEU A 62 -5.42 11.98 2.58
C LEU A 62 -4.92 11.27 3.83
N ASP A 63 -4.12 11.97 4.62
CA ASP A 63 -3.68 11.46 5.92
C ASP A 63 -4.83 11.43 6.93
N LEU A 64 -4.59 10.83 8.11
CA LEU A 64 -5.57 10.74 9.19
C LEU A 64 -6.06 12.11 9.71
N THR A 65 -5.35 13.20 9.42
CA THR A 65 -5.74 14.57 9.77
C THR A 65 -6.42 15.32 8.62
N GLY A 66 -6.67 14.65 7.50
CA GLY A 66 -7.28 15.20 6.30
C GLY A 66 -6.33 16.04 5.45
N ARG A 67 -5.01 15.97 5.68
CA ARG A 67 -4.03 16.70 4.86
C ARG A 67 -3.64 15.86 3.65
N PRO A 68 -3.57 16.46 2.45
CA PRO A 68 -3.16 15.76 1.26
C PRO A 68 -1.65 15.51 1.22
N ALA A 69 -1.25 14.40 0.60
CA ALA A 69 0.15 14.08 0.29
C ALA A 69 1.12 14.12 1.50
N GLY A 70 0.72 13.50 2.62
CA GLY A 70 1.50 13.43 3.85
C GLY A 70 2.91 12.90 3.65
N LEU A 71 3.08 11.85 2.82
CA LEU A 71 4.39 11.27 2.51
C LEU A 71 5.33 12.25 1.80
N LEU A 72 4.84 12.97 0.78
CA LEU A 72 5.66 13.94 0.08
C LEU A 72 6.08 15.07 1.04
N ASN A 73 5.16 15.52 1.89
CA ASN A 73 5.47 16.54 2.88
C ASN A 73 6.54 16.06 3.88
N ALA A 74 6.42 14.83 4.39
CA ALA A 74 7.40 14.24 5.30
C ALA A 74 8.77 14.07 4.62
N LEU A 75 8.81 13.55 3.39
CA LEU A 75 10.02 13.38 2.60
C LEU A 75 10.74 14.72 2.37
N CYS A 76 10.01 15.74 1.93
CA CYS A 76 10.57 17.06 1.65
C CYS A 76 11.04 17.76 2.92
N THR A 77 10.33 17.59 4.04
CA THR A 77 10.78 18.08 5.35
C THR A 77 12.08 17.39 5.77
N GLY A 78 12.20 16.08 5.54
CA GLY A 78 13.43 15.32 5.78
C GLY A 78 14.62 15.78 4.93
N PHE A 79 14.38 16.30 3.73
CA PHE A 79 15.40 16.92 2.88
C PHE A 79 15.69 18.39 3.22
N GLY A 80 15.08 18.94 4.26
CA GLY A 80 15.30 20.33 4.70
C GLY A 80 14.45 21.37 3.97
N PHE A 81 13.46 20.96 3.17
CA PHE A 81 12.48 21.89 2.61
C PHE A 81 11.38 22.20 3.62
N ARG A 82 10.76 23.37 3.50
CA ARG A 82 9.71 23.82 4.44
C ARG A 82 8.43 22.98 4.35
N ASP A 83 8.04 22.65 3.13
CA ASP A 83 6.79 21.95 2.81
C ASP A 83 6.90 21.27 1.44
N ALA A 84 5.90 20.46 1.08
CA ALA A 84 5.80 19.81 -0.22
C ALA A 84 5.74 20.80 -1.41
N VAL A 85 5.35 22.06 -1.19
CA VAL A 85 5.23 23.09 -2.24
C VAL A 85 6.59 23.70 -2.59
N ALA A 86 7.46 23.88 -1.59
CA ALA A 86 8.81 24.38 -1.76
C ALA A 86 9.79 23.33 -2.31
N CYS A 87 9.34 22.08 -2.43
CA CYS A 87 10.16 20.93 -2.78
C CYS A 87 10.21 20.73 -4.31
N PRO A 88 11.39 20.54 -4.92
CA PRO A 88 11.51 20.33 -6.36
C PRO A 88 11.14 18.90 -6.81
N VAL A 89 10.69 18.04 -5.89
CA VAL A 89 10.34 16.65 -6.19
C VAL A 89 8.99 16.61 -6.92
N PRO A 90 8.95 16.15 -8.18
CA PRO A 90 7.69 16.07 -8.90
C PRO A 90 6.84 14.91 -8.40
N LEU A 91 5.54 15.13 -8.29
CA LEU A 91 4.55 14.14 -7.82
C LEU A 91 4.58 12.84 -8.66
N SER A 92 4.99 12.93 -9.94
CA SER A 92 5.14 11.79 -10.83
C SER A 92 6.20 10.79 -10.37
N VAL A 93 7.24 11.21 -9.63
CA VAL A 93 8.25 10.29 -9.07
C VAL A 93 7.62 9.42 -7.99
N ILE A 94 6.82 10.02 -7.11
CA ILE A 94 6.09 9.30 -6.06
C ILE A 94 5.08 8.35 -6.68
N THR A 95 4.32 8.80 -7.69
CA THR A 95 3.37 7.95 -8.43
C THR A 95 4.07 6.80 -9.13
N GLY A 96 5.19 7.06 -9.83
CA GLY A 96 5.93 6.04 -10.57
C GLY A 96 6.49 4.96 -9.63
N LEU A 97 7.03 5.36 -8.48
CA LEU A 97 7.50 4.41 -7.48
C LEU A 97 6.34 3.57 -6.92
N ASN A 98 5.26 4.20 -6.46
CA ASN A 98 4.17 3.49 -5.81
C ASN A 98 3.35 2.61 -6.79
N VAL A 99 2.91 3.16 -7.91
CA VAL A 99 2.11 2.43 -8.89
C VAL A 99 2.99 1.42 -9.65
N GLY A 100 4.18 1.84 -10.08
CA GLY A 100 5.05 0.99 -10.88
C GLY A 100 5.66 -0.16 -10.09
N THR A 101 6.16 0.10 -8.88
CA THR A 101 6.85 -0.95 -8.11
C THR A 101 5.91 -1.68 -7.16
N VAL A 102 5.08 -0.98 -6.40
CA VAL A 102 4.26 -1.63 -5.36
C VAL A 102 3.05 -2.33 -5.97
N TRP A 103 2.29 -1.67 -6.85
CA TRP A 103 1.09 -2.32 -7.40
C TRP A 103 1.46 -3.49 -8.32
N ILE A 104 2.36 -3.27 -9.27
CA ILE A 104 2.72 -4.32 -10.24
C ILE A 104 3.41 -5.49 -9.53
N ALA A 105 4.39 -5.25 -8.65
CA ALA A 105 5.07 -6.35 -7.98
C ALA A 105 4.15 -7.09 -7.01
N ALA A 106 3.31 -6.38 -6.25
CA ALA A 106 2.37 -7.02 -5.34
C ALA A 106 1.30 -7.82 -6.11
N LEU A 107 0.79 -7.31 -7.24
CA LEU A 107 -0.12 -8.05 -8.10
C LEU A 107 0.52 -9.33 -8.63
N ILE A 108 1.76 -9.27 -9.13
CA ILE A 108 2.49 -10.46 -9.60
C ILE A 108 2.67 -11.46 -8.44
N ALA A 109 3.10 -10.99 -7.27
CA ALA A 109 3.32 -11.82 -6.10
C ALA A 109 2.03 -12.54 -5.64
N VAL A 110 0.92 -11.82 -5.56
CA VAL A 110 -0.38 -12.36 -5.16
C VAL A 110 -0.90 -13.37 -6.18
N LEU A 111 -0.82 -13.07 -7.47
CA LEU A 111 -1.28 -13.97 -8.53
C LEU A 111 -0.43 -15.25 -8.67
N THR A 112 0.81 -15.21 -8.19
CA THR A 112 1.73 -16.35 -8.25
C THR A 112 1.95 -17.06 -6.93
N VAL A 113 1.29 -16.64 -5.84
CA VAL A 113 1.52 -17.17 -4.48
C VAL A 113 1.38 -18.69 -4.39
N HIS A 114 0.43 -19.28 -5.13
CA HIS A 114 0.20 -20.72 -5.16
C HIS A 114 1.38 -21.53 -5.73
N ARG A 115 2.16 -20.93 -6.64
CA ARG A 115 3.35 -21.56 -7.26
C ARG A 115 4.64 -21.12 -6.58
N HIS A 116 4.66 -19.90 -6.06
CA HIS A 116 5.85 -19.25 -5.51
C HIS A 116 5.49 -18.56 -4.18
N PRO A 117 5.33 -19.32 -3.09
CA PRO A 117 4.89 -18.78 -1.80
C PRO A 117 5.85 -17.71 -1.25
N LEU A 118 7.15 -17.84 -1.53
CA LEU A 118 8.16 -16.85 -1.16
C LEU A 118 7.94 -15.48 -1.82
N LEU A 119 7.44 -15.44 -3.06
CA LEU A 119 7.08 -14.18 -3.71
C LEU A 119 5.86 -13.56 -3.04
N GLY A 120 4.85 -14.36 -2.65
CA GLY A 120 3.72 -13.85 -1.88
C GLY A 120 4.14 -13.17 -0.58
N LEU A 121 5.14 -13.72 0.13
CA LEU A 121 5.65 -13.12 1.36
C LEU A 121 6.27 -11.74 1.15
N THR A 122 6.75 -11.39 -0.05
CA THR A 122 7.33 -10.06 -0.29
C THR A 122 6.29 -8.95 -0.21
N VAL A 123 4.99 -9.26 -0.34
CA VAL A 123 3.90 -8.30 -0.18
C VAL A 123 3.86 -7.71 1.23
N PHE A 124 4.34 -8.46 2.23
CA PHE A 124 4.42 -7.97 3.61
C PHE A 124 5.57 -6.98 3.84
N ALA A 125 6.53 -6.88 2.91
CA ALA A 125 7.70 -6.02 3.10
C ALA A 125 7.31 -4.54 3.26
N VAL A 126 6.33 -4.06 2.48
CA VAL A 126 5.89 -2.66 2.55
C VAL A 126 5.21 -2.36 3.89
N PRO A 127 4.15 -3.08 4.32
CA PRO A 127 3.54 -2.86 5.63
C PRO A 127 4.53 -3.00 6.80
N LEU A 128 5.43 -3.97 6.77
CA LEU A 128 6.42 -4.17 7.84
C LEU A 128 7.46 -3.06 7.88
N GLY A 129 7.97 -2.63 6.72
CA GLY A 129 8.90 -1.51 6.62
C GLY A 129 8.27 -0.22 7.17
N THR A 130 7.03 0.06 6.76
CA THR A 130 6.24 1.17 7.30
C THR A 130 6.09 1.08 8.82
N LEU A 131 5.71 -0.09 9.34
CA LEU A 131 5.50 -0.28 10.78
C LEU A 131 6.77 0.05 11.56
N ILE A 132 7.94 -0.41 11.10
CA ILE A 132 9.24 -0.13 11.73
C ILE A 132 9.52 1.37 11.73
N LEU A 133 9.29 2.06 10.60
CA LEU A 133 9.53 3.50 10.49
C LEU A 133 8.62 4.30 11.44
N HIS A 134 7.34 3.95 11.54
CA HIS A 134 6.40 4.61 12.44
C HIS A 134 6.73 4.38 13.91
N ILE A 135 7.12 3.16 14.29
CA ILE A 135 7.59 2.86 15.65
C ILE A 135 8.86 3.67 15.96
N GLY A 136 9.81 3.73 15.02
CA GLY A 136 11.02 4.53 15.18
C GLY A 136 10.72 6.01 15.40
N ALA A 137 9.81 6.58 14.61
CA ALA A 137 9.38 7.98 14.74
C ALA A 137 8.58 8.26 16.02
N ALA A 138 7.92 7.26 16.60
CA ALA A 138 7.17 7.40 17.85
C ALA A 138 8.06 7.34 19.11
N VAL A 139 9.24 6.72 19.01
CA VAL A 139 10.17 6.50 20.13
C VAL A 139 11.33 7.49 20.15
N GLY A 140 11.68 8.09 19.00
CA GLY A 140 12.71 9.13 18.86
C GLY A 140 12.15 10.55 18.91
#